data_AF-A0A418WDK6-F1
#
_entry.id   AF-A0A418WDK6-F1
#
_cell.length_a   1.000
_cell.length_b   1.000
_cell.length_c   1.000
_cell.angle_alpha   90.00
_cell.angle_beta   90.00
_cell.angle_gamma   90.00
#
_symmetry.space_group_name_H-M   'P 1'
#
loop_
_entity.id
_entity.type
_entity.pdbx_description
1 polymer ?
#
loop_
_entity_poly.entity_id
_entity_poly.type
_entity_poly.pdbx_seq_one_letter_code
_entity_poly.pdbx_strand_id
1 'polypeptide(L)'
;MWQRSLIAWPDGRRDTTTAVRWLQGPGFYIDLRQAAGRPDFAGVAGLADLDADQLRWLAGQEGFAGELVFDGSHFEWQRLIDFQPQAVYSDAGSLRFEGDTLVEEGRDLPYIEHWHRDAAATAPCAAARLANTQDGRRGFIVRSGPRFMYARDRALALPDLPSLGDAVEAAADLDTARALVDCELSFGDIGPDGWTIRHSSLPFREGADLNPMAAGGPGDLVTLDTAPDGTAATRTWRVETLQGAFDDLLAFTLPRATALSR
;
A
#
# COMPACT_ATOMS: atom_id res chain seq x y z
N MET A 1 -9.79 9.22 3.49
CA MET A 1 -8.72 9.09 2.47
C MET A 1 -8.23 10.48 2.12
N TRP A 2 -6.93 10.63 1.91
CA TRP A 2 -6.26 11.86 1.56
C TRP A 2 -5.51 11.70 0.24
N GLN A 3 -5.49 12.76 -0.56
CA GLN A 3 -4.71 12.85 -1.78
C GLN A 3 -3.77 14.04 -1.69
N ARG A 4 -2.50 13.83 -2.02
CA ARG A 4 -1.52 14.92 -2.08
C ARG A 4 -1.65 15.67 -3.40
N SER A 5 -1.74 16.99 -3.36
CA SER A 5 -1.69 17.85 -4.55
C SER A 5 -0.33 18.47 -4.80
N LEU A 6 0.49 18.59 -3.75
CA LEU A 6 1.80 19.24 -3.79
C LEU A 6 2.72 18.65 -2.73
N ILE A 7 3.98 18.46 -3.09
CA ILE A 7 5.12 18.59 -2.16
C ILE A 7 6.07 19.68 -2.70
N ALA A 8 6.62 20.52 -1.83
CA ALA A 8 7.57 21.56 -2.20
C ALA A 8 8.71 21.69 -1.18
N TRP A 9 9.89 22.05 -1.66
CA TRP A 9 11.10 22.23 -0.86
C TRP A 9 11.59 23.69 -0.90
N PRO A 10 12.39 24.15 0.08
CA PRO A 10 12.90 25.52 0.12
C PRO A 10 13.79 25.91 -1.07
N ASP A 11 14.38 24.93 -1.75
CA ASP A 11 15.23 25.14 -2.94
C ASP A 11 14.41 25.42 -4.23
N GLY A 12 13.08 25.47 -4.13
CA GLY A 12 12.18 25.73 -5.24
C GLY A 12 11.77 24.48 -6.03
N ARG A 13 12.30 23.29 -5.70
CA ARG A 13 11.77 22.04 -6.22
C ARG A 13 10.34 21.85 -5.74
N ARG A 14 9.53 21.22 -6.58
CA ARG A 14 8.17 20.80 -6.26
C ARG A 14 7.78 19.58 -7.07
N ASP A 15 6.90 18.76 -6.52
CA ASP A 15 6.24 17.69 -7.23
C ASP A 15 4.72 17.82 -7.08
N THR A 16 4.06 17.88 -8.23
CA THR A 16 2.60 17.92 -8.39
C THR A 16 2.12 16.83 -9.35
N THR A 17 2.97 15.83 -9.61
CA THR A 17 2.80 14.82 -10.66
C THR A 17 2.67 13.42 -10.12
N THR A 18 3.32 13.11 -8.98
CA THR A 18 3.16 11.83 -8.30
C THR A 18 1.75 11.71 -7.74
N ALA A 19 1.07 10.61 -8.08
CA ALA A 19 -0.25 10.31 -7.52
C ALA A 19 -0.07 9.67 -6.13
N VAL A 20 -0.34 10.44 -5.07
CA VAL A 20 -0.21 9.98 -3.69
C VAL A 20 -1.57 9.81 -3.03
N ARG A 21 -1.77 8.66 -2.38
CA ARG A 21 -2.99 8.31 -1.65
C ARG A 21 -2.64 7.79 -0.27
N TRP A 22 -3.16 8.46 0.75
CA TRP A 22 -3.02 8.07 2.15
C TRP A 22 -4.39 7.70 2.72
N LEU A 23 -4.53 6.45 3.18
CA LEU A 23 -5.70 6.01 3.94
C LEU A 23 -5.33 5.86 5.41
N GLN A 24 -5.89 6.75 6.23
CA GLN A 24 -5.77 6.73 7.68
C GLN A 24 -6.93 5.96 8.31
N GLY A 25 -6.61 4.89 9.05
CA GLY A 25 -7.51 4.20 9.98
C GLY A 25 -7.47 4.82 11.38
N PRO A 26 -7.85 4.08 12.45
CA PRO A 26 -7.81 4.61 13.82
C PRO A 26 -6.39 5.00 14.26
N GLY A 27 -5.39 4.14 14.05
CA GLY A 27 -3.97 4.42 14.27
C GLY A 27 -3.09 3.91 13.13
N PHE A 28 -3.46 2.81 12.48
CA PHE A 28 -2.74 2.31 11.31
C PHE A 28 -3.08 3.06 10.02
N TYR A 29 -2.12 3.14 9.12
CA TYR A 29 -2.26 3.79 7.82
C TYR A 29 -1.54 3.02 6.72
N ILE A 30 -1.91 3.33 5.48
CA ILE A 30 -1.19 2.93 4.27
C ILE A 30 -1.10 4.16 3.34
N ASP A 31 0.07 4.37 2.75
CA ASP A 31 0.38 5.44 1.78
C ASP A 31 0.93 4.81 0.50
N LEU A 32 0.33 5.13 -0.65
CA LEU A 32 0.76 4.68 -1.99
C LEU A 32 1.14 5.88 -2.84
N ARG A 33 2.36 5.88 -3.39
CA ARG A 33 2.90 6.96 -4.22
C ARG A 33 3.33 6.39 -5.58
N GLN A 34 2.56 6.73 -6.62
CA GLN A 34 2.83 6.24 -7.96
C GLN A 34 3.43 7.35 -8.81
N ALA A 35 4.64 7.10 -9.29
CA ALA A 35 5.35 8.02 -10.19
C ALA A 35 4.53 8.25 -11.48
N ALA A 36 4.71 9.43 -12.08
CA ALA A 36 4.16 9.70 -13.40
C ALA A 36 4.82 8.81 -14.48
N GLY A 37 4.30 8.86 -15.71
CA GLY A 37 4.92 8.15 -16.85
C GLY A 37 4.78 6.63 -16.79
N ARG A 38 3.69 6.12 -16.20
CA ARG A 38 3.38 4.69 -16.14
C ARG A 38 3.46 4.04 -17.53
N PRO A 39 4.27 2.98 -17.72
CA PRO A 39 4.30 2.22 -18.97
C PRO A 39 3.04 1.36 -19.12
N ASP A 40 2.88 0.75 -20.29
CA ASP A 40 1.80 -0.21 -20.51
C ASP A 40 2.06 -1.51 -19.73
N PHE A 41 1.01 -2.02 -19.08
CA PHE A 41 1.01 -3.30 -18.37
C PHE A 41 -0.03 -4.27 -18.98
N ALA A 42 -0.57 -3.97 -20.16
CA ALA A 42 -1.44 -4.88 -20.88
C ALA A 42 -0.75 -6.23 -21.10
N GLY A 43 -1.41 -7.31 -20.70
CA GLY A 43 -0.87 -8.68 -20.82
C GLY A 43 0.06 -9.11 -19.69
N VAL A 44 0.39 -8.24 -18.73
CA VAL A 44 1.10 -8.63 -17.51
C VAL A 44 0.09 -9.22 -16.53
N ALA A 45 0.14 -10.54 -16.32
CA ALA A 45 -0.74 -11.25 -15.39
C ALA A 45 -0.09 -11.42 -14.01
N GLY A 46 1.24 -11.43 -13.94
CA GLY A 46 1.98 -11.52 -12.68
C GLY A 46 3.41 -11.01 -12.80
N LEU A 47 4.20 -11.19 -11.74
CA LEU A 47 5.60 -10.78 -11.67
C LEU A 47 6.46 -11.40 -12.78
N ALA A 48 6.17 -12.65 -13.16
CA ALA A 48 6.92 -13.39 -14.16
C ALA A 48 6.82 -12.79 -15.57
N ASP A 49 5.83 -11.92 -15.82
CA ASP A 49 5.64 -11.24 -17.10
C ASP A 49 6.35 -9.89 -17.17
N LEU A 50 6.87 -9.38 -16.05
CA LEU A 50 7.48 -8.06 -15.99
C LEU A 50 8.77 -8.01 -16.81
N ASP A 51 8.88 -6.99 -17.65
CA ASP A 51 10.10 -6.65 -18.38
C ASP A 51 10.96 -5.61 -17.62
N ALA A 52 12.14 -5.29 -18.17
CA ALA A 52 13.08 -4.37 -17.55
C ALA A 52 12.54 -2.92 -17.45
N ASP A 53 11.76 -2.46 -18.42
CA ASP A 53 11.23 -1.09 -18.44
C ASP A 53 10.15 -0.91 -17.39
N GLN A 54 9.28 -1.90 -17.26
CA GLN A 54 8.27 -1.99 -16.22
C GLN A 54 8.93 -2.10 -14.83
N LEU A 55 9.95 -2.94 -14.66
CA LEU A 55 10.67 -3.05 -13.38
C LEU A 55 11.31 -1.73 -12.96
N ARG A 56 11.93 -0.99 -13.89
CA ARG A 56 12.50 0.34 -13.62
C ARG A 56 11.43 1.34 -13.18
N TRP A 57 10.26 1.33 -13.82
CA TRP A 57 9.15 2.19 -13.39
C TRP A 57 8.61 1.79 -12.02
N LEU A 58 8.40 0.49 -11.79
CA LEU A 58 7.92 -0.02 -10.50
C LEU A 58 8.88 0.36 -9.37
N ALA A 59 10.19 0.24 -9.60
CA ALA A 59 11.24 0.57 -8.65
C ALA A 59 11.33 2.07 -8.31
N GLY A 60 10.77 2.94 -9.16
CA GLY A 60 10.64 4.38 -8.91
C GLY A 60 9.40 4.78 -8.11
N GLN A 61 8.51 3.84 -7.78
CA GLN A 61 7.37 4.11 -6.90
C GLN A 61 7.82 4.24 -5.44
N GLU A 62 7.01 4.89 -4.62
CA GLU A 62 7.18 4.91 -3.17
C GLU A 62 5.88 4.47 -2.49
N GLY A 63 5.95 4.16 -1.21
CA GLY A 63 4.79 3.81 -0.43
C GLY A 63 5.20 3.09 0.84
N PHE A 64 4.36 3.17 1.85
CA PHE A 64 4.65 2.60 3.15
C PHE A 64 3.37 2.34 3.93
N ALA A 65 3.47 1.47 4.93
CA ALA A 65 2.39 1.15 5.85
C ALA A 65 2.91 1.05 7.26
N GLY A 66 2.10 1.44 8.23
CA GLY A 66 2.53 1.45 9.63
C GLY A 66 1.54 2.13 10.56
N GLU A 67 2.09 2.74 11.60
CA GLU A 67 1.33 3.39 12.66
C GLU A 67 1.63 4.89 12.69
N LEU A 68 0.57 5.70 12.83
CA LEU A 68 0.70 7.14 13.00
C LEU A 68 0.73 7.44 14.50
N VAL A 69 1.85 8.00 14.97
CA VAL A 69 2.05 8.34 16.39
C VAL A 69 2.12 9.85 16.54
N PHE A 70 1.50 10.40 17.58
CA PHE A 70 1.56 11.82 17.91
C PHE A 70 2.26 12.01 19.25
N ASP A 71 3.37 12.74 19.26
CA ASP A 71 4.17 12.98 20.47
C ASP A 71 3.70 14.19 21.30
N GLY A 72 2.63 14.85 20.87
CA GLY A 72 2.13 16.11 21.45
C GLY A 72 2.51 17.35 20.65
N SER A 73 3.43 17.23 19.69
CA SER A 73 3.91 18.31 18.82
C SER A 73 3.91 17.92 17.35
N HIS A 74 4.44 16.74 17.02
CA HIS A 74 4.54 16.23 15.65
C HIS A 74 3.88 14.87 15.53
N PHE A 75 3.41 14.60 14.31
CA PHE A 75 3.06 13.26 13.88
C PHE A 75 4.31 12.57 13.33
N GLU A 76 4.50 11.31 13.69
CA GLU A 76 5.49 10.42 13.09
C GLU A 76 4.76 9.28 12.38
N TRP A 77 5.07 9.12 11.10
CA TRP A 77 4.66 7.98 10.29
C TRP A 77 5.66 6.85 10.55
N GLN A 78 5.42 6.05 11.58
CA GLN A 78 6.29 4.93 11.90
C GLN A 78 6.11 3.82 10.86
N ARG A 79 7.04 3.79 9.90
CA ARG A 79 6.99 2.87 8.75
C ARG A 79 7.39 1.47 9.18
N LEU A 80 6.47 0.53 9.00
CA LEU A 80 6.65 -0.89 9.30
C LEU A 80 6.74 -1.74 8.02
N ILE A 81 6.24 -1.23 6.90
CA ILE A 81 6.54 -1.72 5.55
C ILE A 81 6.98 -0.50 4.76
N ASP A 82 8.08 -0.60 4.02
CA ASP A 82 8.57 0.45 3.14
C ASP A 82 8.86 -0.10 1.74
N PHE A 83 8.35 0.57 0.73
CA PHE A 83 8.58 0.20 -0.66
C PHE A 83 9.99 0.59 -1.11
N GLN A 84 10.59 1.62 -0.54
CA GLN A 84 11.99 1.98 -0.78
C GLN A 84 12.90 1.41 0.32
N PRO A 85 14.23 1.39 0.11
CA PRO A 85 15.18 1.20 1.21
C PRO A 85 14.90 2.17 2.35
N GLN A 86 15.22 1.76 3.58
CA GLN A 86 14.90 2.53 4.78
C GLN A 86 15.45 3.96 4.69
N ALA A 87 14.57 4.95 4.88
CA ALA A 87 14.97 6.34 4.91
C ALA A 87 15.93 6.64 6.07
N VAL A 88 16.88 7.55 5.84
CA VAL A 88 17.87 7.97 6.85
C VAL A 88 17.23 8.76 7.98
N TYR A 89 16.18 9.53 7.68
CA TYR A 89 15.47 10.38 8.64
C TYR A 89 14.10 9.78 8.96
N SER A 90 13.62 10.03 10.18
CA SER A 90 12.23 9.74 10.54
C SER A 90 11.28 10.51 9.63
N ASP A 91 10.19 9.85 9.27
CA ASP A 91 9.07 10.48 8.58
C ASP A 91 8.19 11.16 9.62
N ALA A 92 8.42 12.46 9.86
CA ALA A 92 7.74 13.22 10.89
C ALA A 92 7.48 14.67 10.47
N GLY A 93 6.32 15.18 10.87
CA GLY A 93 5.85 16.50 10.46
C GLY A 93 4.72 17.04 11.34
N SER A 94 4.48 18.34 11.22
CA SER A 94 3.34 19.00 11.84
C SER A 94 2.19 19.09 10.84
N LEU A 95 0.95 18.97 11.33
CA LEU A 95 -0.25 19.01 10.50
C LEU A 95 -1.13 20.19 10.94
N ARG A 96 -1.52 21.04 9.99
CA ARG A 96 -2.45 22.15 10.23
C ARG A 96 -3.44 22.30 9.08
N PHE A 97 -4.62 22.83 9.37
CA PHE A 97 -5.57 23.17 8.32
C PHE A 97 -5.40 24.62 7.86
N GLU A 98 -5.37 24.81 6.55
CA GLU A 98 -5.50 26.10 5.88
C GLU A 98 -6.74 26.02 4.96
N GLY A 99 -7.89 26.49 5.46
CA GLY A 99 -9.16 26.28 4.79
C GLY A 99 -9.57 24.81 4.79
N ASP A 100 -9.77 24.23 3.60
CA ASP A 100 -10.09 22.82 3.39
C ASP A 100 -8.85 21.94 3.14
N THR A 101 -7.67 22.55 3.06
CA THR A 101 -6.42 21.88 2.78
C THR A 101 -5.71 21.55 4.08
N LEU A 102 -5.28 20.30 4.23
CA LEU A 102 -4.38 19.89 5.30
C LEU A 102 -2.95 20.13 4.82
N VAL A 103 -2.25 21.03 5.49
CA VAL A 103 -0.84 21.33 5.24
C VAL A 103 0.01 20.54 6.21
N GLU A 104 0.92 19.75 5.64
CA GLU A 104 1.98 19.09 6.37
C GLU A 104 3.28 19.87 6.21
N GLU A 105 4.05 20.00 7.29
CA GLU A 105 5.38 20.60 7.29
C GLU A 105 6.37 19.67 7.97
N GLY A 106 7.43 19.29 7.26
CA GLY A 106 8.43 18.33 7.72
C GLY A 106 9.22 18.83 8.93
N ARG A 107 9.45 17.95 9.91
CA ARG A 107 10.20 18.23 11.13
C ARG A 107 11.71 18.21 10.89
N ASP A 108 12.20 17.10 10.32
CA ASP A 108 13.64 16.80 10.21
C ASP A 108 14.22 17.27 8.86
N LEU A 109 13.38 17.28 7.82
CA LEU A 109 13.69 17.83 6.51
C LEU A 109 12.68 18.93 6.17
N PRO A 110 13.12 20.09 5.66
CA PRO A 110 12.20 21.16 5.33
C PRO A 110 11.46 20.83 4.03
N TYR A 111 10.17 20.60 4.13
CA TYR A 111 9.23 20.49 3.02
C TYR A 111 7.84 20.92 3.47
N ILE A 112 6.98 21.23 2.50
CA ILE A 112 5.53 21.32 2.74
C ILE A 112 4.80 20.34 1.83
N GLU A 113 3.76 19.70 2.33
CA GLU A 113 2.80 18.96 1.51
C GLU A 113 1.38 19.52 1.68
N HIS A 114 0.61 19.51 0.58
CA HIS A 114 -0.80 19.85 0.61
C HIS A 114 -1.65 18.61 0.36
N TRP A 115 -2.58 18.38 1.27
CA TRP A 115 -3.44 17.21 1.30
C TRP A 115 -4.91 17.59 1.23
N HIS A 116 -5.66 16.88 0.40
CA HIS A 116 -7.10 17.05 0.23
C HIS A 116 -7.84 15.79 0.63
N ARG A 117 -8.92 15.96 1.39
CA ARG A 117 -9.73 14.85 1.91
C ARG A 117 -10.77 14.44 0.87
N ASP A 118 -10.91 13.13 0.64
CA ASP A 118 -12.07 12.55 -0.06
C ASP A 118 -13.37 12.81 0.73
N ALA A 119 -14.45 13.17 0.04
CA ALA A 119 -15.78 13.40 0.61
C ALA A 119 -16.51 12.12 1.05
N ALA A 120 -15.97 10.94 0.74
CA ALA A 120 -16.55 9.66 1.16
C ALA A 120 -16.75 9.56 2.68
N ALA A 121 -17.79 8.83 3.09
CA ALA A 121 -18.02 8.50 4.50
C ALA A 121 -16.80 7.78 5.10
N THR A 122 -16.51 8.05 6.37
CA THR A 122 -15.35 7.46 7.06
C THR A 122 -15.69 6.24 7.90
N ALA A 123 -16.99 5.98 8.14
CA ALA A 123 -17.49 4.83 8.87
C ALA A 123 -18.10 3.78 7.91
N PRO A 124 -17.90 2.48 8.15
CA PRO A 124 -17.11 1.89 9.24
C PRO A 124 -15.61 2.17 9.13
N CYS A 125 -14.90 2.15 10.26
CA CYS A 125 -13.46 2.43 10.32
C CYS A 125 -12.77 1.34 11.14
N ALA A 126 -11.93 0.56 10.48
CA ALA A 126 -11.18 -0.51 11.11
C ALA A 126 -9.82 -0.69 10.44
N ALA A 127 -8.85 -1.20 11.17
CA ALA A 127 -7.53 -1.53 10.64
C ALA A 127 -6.93 -2.72 11.39
N ALA A 128 -6.09 -3.49 10.70
CA ALA A 128 -5.35 -4.57 11.30
C ALA A 128 -3.91 -4.64 10.80
N ARG A 129 -3.00 -4.99 11.73
CA ARG A 129 -1.65 -5.46 11.42
C ARG A 129 -1.67 -6.97 11.35
N LEU A 130 -1.06 -7.51 10.29
CA LEU A 130 -1.16 -8.89 9.89
C LEU A 130 0.23 -9.53 9.82
N ALA A 131 0.28 -10.83 10.09
CA ALA A 131 1.44 -11.66 9.80
C ALA A 131 1.00 -12.86 8.95
N ASN A 132 1.68 -13.07 7.82
CA ASN A 132 1.43 -14.22 6.96
C ASN A 132 1.73 -15.50 7.74
N THR A 133 0.83 -16.48 7.72
CA THR A 133 0.97 -17.69 8.54
C THR A 133 2.02 -18.67 8.04
N GLN A 134 2.46 -18.55 6.78
CA GLN A 134 3.45 -19.45 6.16
C GLN A 134 4.88 -18.93 6.33
N ASP A 135 5.10 -17.63 6.15
CA ASP A 135 6.44 -17.03 6.10
C ASP A 135 6.65 -15.84 7.04
N GLY A 136 5.63 -15.43 7.80
CA GLY A 136 5.72 -14.35 8.76
C GLY A 136 5.80 -12.95 8.14
N ARG A 137 5.69 -12.80 6.82
CA ARG A 137 5.68 -11.48 6.16
C ARG A 137 4.60 -10.59 6.76
N ARG A 138 4.93 -9.32 6.91
CA ARG A 138 4.01 -8.32 7.47
C ARG A 138 2.96 -7.93 6.43
N GLY A 139 1.76 -7.64 6.90
CA GLY A 139 0.72 -7.01 6.11
C GLY A 139 -0.09 -6.01 6.93
N PHE A 140 -0.83 -5.15 6.23
CA PHE A 140 -1.82 -4.26 6.81
C PHE A 140 -3.08 -4.28 5.98
N ILE A 141 -4.22 -4.13 6.64
CA ILE A 141 -5.48 -3.80 5.97
C ILE A 141 -6.12 -2.64 6.73
N VAL A 142 -6.59 -1.63 6.00
CA VAL A 142 -7.23 -0.44 6.55
C VAL A 142 -8.52 -0.20 5.77
N ARG A 143 -9.63 0.01 6.47
CA ARG A 143 -10.91 0.43 5.90
C ARG A 143 -11.35 1.75 6.51
N SER A 144 -11.83 2.65 5.66
CA SER A 144 -12.57 3.84 6.05
C SER A 144 -13.75 4.04 5.11
N GLY A 145 -14.95 3.79 5.64
CA GLY A 145 -16.20 3.71 4.91
C GLY A 145 -16.15 2.78 3.70
N PRO A 146 -16.37 3.29 2.47
CA PRO A 146 -16.33 2.50 1.26
C PRO A 146 -14.93 2.37 0.66
N ARG A 147 -13.88 2.88 1.31
CA ARG A 147 -12.50 2.79 0.82
C ARG A 147 -11.71 1.80 1.65
N PHE A 148 -10.78 1.10 1.00
CA PHE A 148 -9.78 0.29 1.69
C PHE A 148 -8.38 0.53 1.13
N MET A 149 -7.38 0.22 1.95
CA MET A 149 -6.03 -0.06 1.50
C MET A 149 -5.54 -1.37 2.10
N TYR A 150 -4.67 -2.04 1.37
CA TYR A 150 -4.01 -3.27 1.76
C TYR A 150 -2.52 -3.16 1.44
N ALA A 151 -1.68 -3.60 2.37
CA ALA A 151 -0.24 -3.63 2.19
C ALA A 151 0.31 -5.01 2.53
N ARG A 152 1.30 -5.46 1.77
CA ARG A 152 2.06 -6.70 2.00
C ARG A 152 3.53 -6.44 1.74
N ASP A 153 4.35 -6.83 2.69
CA ASP A 153 5.78 -6.71 2.60
C ASP A 153 6.38 -7.70 1.58
N ARG A 154 7.58 -7.37 1.08
CA ARG A 154 8.35 -8.25 0.22
C ARG A 154 8.99 -9.38 1.01
N ALA A 155 9.30 -10.48 0.33
CA ALA A 155 10.04 -11.59 0.95
C ALA A 155 11.55 -11.32 1.00
N LEU A 156 12.08 -10.64 -0.04
CA LEU A 156 13.49 -10.37 -0.18
C LEU A 156 13.85 -9.08 0.58
N ALA A 157 14.83 -9.15 1.48
CA ALA A 157 15.38 -7.94 2.09
C ALA A 157 16.05 -7.06 1.02
N LEU A 158 15.85 -5.74 1.09
CA LEU A 158 16.51 -4.84 0.16
C LEU A 158 18.02 -4.76 0.46
N PRO A 159 18.86 -4.69 -0.58
CA PRO A 159 20.27 -4.41 -0.40
C PRO A 159 20.47 -2.99 0.15
N ASP A 160 21.63 -2.76 0.78
CA ASP A 160 22.05 -1.44 1.27
C ASP A 160 22.47 -0.55 0.09
N LEU A 161 21.48 -0.06 -0.65
CA LEU A 161 21.62 0.83 -1.79
C LEU A 161 20.70 2.04 -1.62
N PRO A 162 21.03 3.20 -2.23
CA PRO A 162 20.29 4.44 -2.03
C PRO A 162 18.81 4.38 -2.45
N SER A 163 18.47 3.54 -3.44
CA SER A 163 17.10 3.39 -3.94
C SER A 163 16.80 1.97 -4.40
N LEU A 164 15.51 1.64 -4.49
CA LEU A 164 15.05 0.38 -5.11
C LEU A 164 15.40 0.34 -6.61
N GLY A 165 15.46 1.50 -7.28
CA GLY A 165 15.94 1.61 -8.66
C GLY A 165 17.37 1.11 -8.79
N ASP A 166 18.28 1.57 -7.92
CA ASP A 166 19.67 1.10 -7.89
C ASP A 166 19.75 -0.41 -7.60
N ALA A 167 18.88 -0.92 -6.72
CA ALA A 167 18.81 -2.34 -6.41
C ALA A 167 18.35 -3.19 -7.60
N VAL A 168 17.36 -2.71 -8.35
CA VAL A 168 16.86 -3.37 -9.56
C VAL A 168 17.90 -3.36 -10.67
N GLU A 169 18.59 -2.24 -10.90
CA GLU A 169 19.68 -2.14 -11.88
C GLU A 169 20.88 -3.03 -11.51
N ALA A 170 21.17 -3.18 -10.22
CA ALA A 170 22.25 -4.02 -9.72
C ALA A 170 21.89 -5.51 -9.60
N ALA A 171 20.64 -5.90 -9.88
CA ALA A 171 20.20 -7.28 -9.74
C ALA A 171 20.96 -8.22 -10.69
N ALA A 172 21.33 -9.41 -10.18
CA ALA A 172 22.11 -10.38 -10.95
C ALA A 172 21.33 -10.97 -12.14
N ASP A 173 20.00 -11.05 -12.00
CA ASP A 173 19.07 -11.58 -12.99
C ASP A 173 17.67 -10.96 -12.84
N LEU A 174 16.82 -11.23 -13.83
CA LEU A 174 15.47 -10.67 -13.90
C LEU A 174 14.56 -11.18 -12.76
N ASP A 175 14.76 -12.41 -12.30
CA ASP A 175 13.96 -12.98 -11.21
C ASP A 175 14.28 -12.30 -9.87
N THR A 176 15.55 -11.96 -9.63
CA THR A 176 15.96 -11.16 -8.49
C THR A 176 15.35 -9.76 -8.57
N ALA A 177 15.39 -9.12 -9.73
CA ALA A 177 14.76 -7.80 -9.94
C ALA A 177 13.25 -7.83 -9.66
N ARG A 178 12.55 -8.86 -10.12
CA ARG A 178 11.11 -9.09 -9.84
C ARG A 178 10.83 -9.31 -8.36
N ALA A 179 11.69 -10.05 -7.66
CA ALA A 179 11.56 -10.27 -6.23
C ALA A 179 11.78 -9.00 -5.39
N LEU A 180 12.65 -8.09 -5.84
CA LEU A 180 12.88 -6.80 -5.16
C LEU A 180 11.63 -5.90 -5.19
N VAL A 181 10.90 -5.89 -6.32
CA VAL A 181 9.66 -5.10 -6.46
C VAL A 181 8.40 -5.82 -5.96
N ASP A 182 8.50 -7.05 -5.45
CA ASP A 182 7.39 -7.85 -4.93
C ASP A 182 6.86 -7.33 -3.56
N CYS A 183 6.45 -6.07 -3.51
CA CYS A 183 5.84 -5.41 -2.37
C CYS A 183 4.50 -4.80 -2.83
N GLU A 184 3.41 -5.09 -2.12
CA GLU A 184 2.08 -4.62 -2.52
C GLU A 184 1.64 -3.48 -1.59
N LEU A 185 1.21 -2.36 -2.18
CA LEU A 185 0.37 -1.35 -1.57
C LEU A 185 -0.76 -1.08 -2.54
N SER A 186 -1.97 -1.43 -2.12
CA SER A 186 -3.17 -1.39 -2.95
C SER A 186 -4.22 -0.51 -2.30
N PHE A 187 -4.85 0.36 -3.10
CA PHE A 187 -6.02 1.15 -2.73
C PHE A 187 -7.22 0.69 -3.55
N GLY A 188 -8.38 0.61 -2.91
CA GLY A 188 -9.59 0.15 -3.57
C GLY A 188 -10.90 0.62 -2.95
N ASP A 189 -11.98 0.18 -3.58
CA ASP A 189 -13.36 0.47 -3.21
C ASP A 189 -14.07 -0.78 -2.72
N ILE A 190 -14.95 -0.58 -1.75
CA ILE A 190 -15.87 -1.57 -1.24
C ILE A 190 -17.26 -1.23 -1.80
N GLY A 191 -17.80 -2.13 -2.60
CA GLY A 191 -19.11 -1.99 -3.22
C GLY A 191 -19.89 -3.29 -3.26
N PRO A 192 -21.04 -3.32 -3.95
CA PRO A 192 -21.86 -4.51 -4.11
C PRO A 192 -21.11 -5.69 -4.76
N ASP A 193 -20.12 -5.39 -5.59
CA ASP A 193 -19.33 -6.37 -6.34
C ASP A 193 -18.10 -6.90 -5.59
N GLY A 194 -17.83 -6.40 -4.37
CA GLY A 194 -16.70 -6.83 -3.54
C GLY A 194 -15.74 -5.69 -3.19
N TRP A 195 -14.48 -6.06 -2.90
CA TRP A 195 -13.39 -5.19 -2.52
C TRP A 195 -12.44 -4.99 -3.72
N THR A 196 -12.86 -4.16 -4.68
CA THR A 196 -12.13 -3.98 -5.94
C THR A 196 -10.91 -3.07 -5.76
N ILE A 197 -9.73 -3.58 -6.12
CA ILE A 197 -8.49 -2.81 -6.17
C ILE A 197 -8.56 -1.81 -7.34
N ARG A 198 -8.32 -0.53 -7.06
CA ARG A 198 -8.33 0.56 -8.04
C ARG A 198 -6.94 0.98 -8.47
N HIS A 199 -6.01 0.98 -7.52
CA HIS A 199 -4.62 1.37 -7.73
C HIS A 199 -3.73 0.44 -6.93
N SER A 200 -2.62 0.00 -7.51
CA SER A 200 -1.66 -0.86 -6.81
C SER A 200 -0.23 -0.54 -7.20
N SER A 201 0.70 -0.70 -6.26
CA SER A 201 2.14 -0.78 -6.57
C SER A 201 2.48 -1.96 -7.47
N LEU A 202 1.59 -2.95 -7.59
CA LEU A 202 1.66 -4.07 -8.53
C LEU A 202 0.51 -3.96 -9.55
N PRO A 203 0.70 -3.29 -10.70
CA PRO A 203 -0.34 -2.96 -11.67
C PRO A 203 -1.27 -4.09 -12.10
N PHE A 204 -0.77 -5.32 -12.20
CA PHE A 204 -1.57 -6.51 -12.54
C PHE A 204 -2.63 -6.88 -11.48
N ARG A 205 -2.61 -6.22 -10.31
CA ARG A 205 -3.62 -6.33 -9.25
C ARG A 205 -4.83 -5.43 -9.46
N GLU A 206 -4.71 -4.40 -10.30
CA GLU A 206 -5.80 -3.45 -10.52
C GLU A 206 -7.00 -4.16 -11.17
N GLY A 207 -8.19 -3.95 -10.61
CA GLY A 207 -9.42 -4.63 -10.99
C GLY A 207 -9.67 -5.97 -10.28
N ALA A 208 -8.68 -6.53 -9.58
CA ALA A 208 -8.87 -7.73 -8.77
C ALA A 208 -9.71 -7.44 -7.51
N ASP A 209 -10.37 -8.47 -6.99
CA ASP A 209 -11.08 -8.42 -5.71
C ASP A 209 -10.14 -8.91 -4.60
N LEU A 210 -9.95 -8.10 -3.55
CA LEU A 210 -9.16 -8.50 -2.38
C LEU A 210 -9.91 -9.53 -1.51
N ASN A 211 -11.24 -9.44 -1.48
CA ASN A 211 -12.18 -10.30 -0.75
C ASN A 211 -11.64 -10.84 0.61
N PRO A 212 -11.36 -9.97 1.59
CA PRO A 212 -10.92 -10.42 2.91
C PRO A 212 -12.03 -11.24 3.59
N MET A 213 -11.71 -12.48 3.98
CA MET A 213 -12.65 -13.42 4.59
C MET A 213 -12.13 -13.91 5.93
N ALA A 214 -13.03 -14.26 6.86
CA ALA A 214 -12.63 -14.98 8.06
C ALA A 214 -12.02 -16.35 7.69
N ALA A 215 -10.88 -16.67 8.29
CA ALA A 215 -10.28 -18.00 8.18
C ALA A 215 -10.85 -18.93 9.27
N GLY A 216 -10.48 -20.22 9.24
CA GLY A 216 -10.94 -21.20 10.23
C GLY A 216 -10.40 -20.98 11.66
N GLY A 217 -9.36 -20.16 11.83
CA GLY A 217 -8.80 -19.78 13.14
C GLY A 217 -9.48 -18.53 13.72
N PRO A 218 -9.61 -18.39 15.06
CA PRO A 218 -10.19 -17.20 15.68
C PRO A 218 -9.34 -15.95 15.36
N GLY A 219 -9.91 -15.00 14.63
CA GLY A 219 -9.23 -13.73 14.30
C GLY A 219 -8.23 -13.83 13.15
N ASP A 220 -8.18 -14.96 12.43
CA ASP A 220 -7.39 -15.07 11.20
C ASP A 220 -8.23 -14.61 10.00
N LEU A 221 -7.57 -14.09 8.97
CA LEU A 221 -8.21 -13.70 7.72
C LEU A 221 -7.50 -14.31 6.50
N VAL A 222 -8.25 -14.52 5.42
CA VAL A 222 -7.73 -14.89 4.12
C VAL A 222 -8.02 -13.77 3.14
N THR A 223 -7.05 -13.42 2.29
CA THR A 223 -7.27 -12.52 1.14
C THR A 223 -7.04 -13.27 -0.16
N LEU A 224 -7.78 -12.89 -1.20
CA LEU A 224 -7.45 -13.31 -2.55
C LEU A 224 -6.15 -12.65 -3.02
N ASP A 225 -5.43 -13.39 -3.86
CA ASP A 225 -4.10 -13.00 -4.28
C ASP A 225 -3.72 -13.49 -5.70
N THR A 226 -2.53 -13.12 -6.17
CA THR A 226 -1.98 -13.45 -7.49
C THR A 226 -0.59 -14.02 -7.30
N ALA A 227 -0.38 -15.26 -7.74
CA ALA A 227 0.94 -15.89 -7.74
C ALA A 227 1.88 -15.21 -8.76
N PRO A 228 3.20 -15.44 -8.69
CA PRO A 228 4.15 -14.83 -9.62
C PRO A 228 3.86 -15.12 -11.10
N ASP A 229 3.27 -16.27 -11.42
CA ASP A 229 2.86 -16.68 -12.77
C ASP A 229 1.49 -16.14 -13.21
N GLY A 230 0.88 -15.28 -12.40
CA GLY A 230 -0.43 -14.67 -12.67
C GLY A 230 -1.62 -15.55 -12.29
N THR A 231 -1.41 -16.76 -11.77
CA THR A 231 -2.51 -17.62 -11.32
C THR A 231 -3.14 -17.12 -10.02
N ALA A 232 -4.42 -17.44 -9.83
CA ALA A 232 -5.14 -17.08 -8.61
C ALA A 232 -4.53 -17.79 -7.38
N ALA A 233 -4.26 -17.01 -6.35
CA ALA A 233 -3.73 -17.49 -5.08
C ALA A 233 -4.58 -16.98 -3.91
N THR A 234 -4.25 -17.44 -2.71
CA THR A 234 -4.78 -16.88 -1.47
C THR A 234 -3.64 -16.68 -0.49
N ARG A 235 -3.80 -15.74 0.43
CA ARG A 235 -2.89 -15.54 1.56
C ARG A 235 -3.66 -15.64 2.85
N THR A 236 -3.15 -16.46 3.76
CA THR A 236 -3.69 -16.58 5.12
C THR A 236 -2.86 -15.71 6.06
N TRP A 237 -3.58 -14.94 6.86
CA TRP A 237 -3.06 -13.91 7.73
C TRP A 237 -3.55 -14.16 9.15
N ARG A 238 -2.61 -14.11 10.08
CA ARG A 238 -2.93 -13.95 11.50
C ARG A 238 -3.04 -12.47 11.82
N VAL A 239 -4.15 -12.04 12.43
CA VAL A 239 -4.28 -10.67 12.94
C VAL A 239 -3.49 -10.52 14.22
N GLU A 240 -2.41 -9.74 14.17
CA GLU A 240 -1.57 -9.47 15.35
C GLU A 240 -2.15 -8.34 16.20
N THR A 241 -2.79 -7.37 15.56
CA THR A 241 -3.41 -6.22 16.22
C THR A 241 -4.60 -5.76 15.40
N LEU A 242 -5.74 -5.57 16.07
CA LEU A 242 -6.98 -5.08 15.49
C LEU A 242 -7.35 -3.74 16.12
N GLN A 243 -7.76 -2.78 15.30
CA GLN A 243 -8.34 -1.51 15.71
C GLN A 243 -9.72 -1.39 15.06
N GLY A 244 -10.79 -1.25 15.85
CA GLY A 244 -12.17 -1.29 15.37
C GLY A 244 -12.76 -2.71 15.38
N ALA A 245 -13.84 -2.94 14.63
CA ALA A 245 -14.51 -4.24 14.58
C ALA A 245 -13.90 -5.14 13.48
N PHE A 246 -13.74 -6.44 13.78
CA PHE A 246 -13.19 -7.39 12.83
C PHE A 246 -14.09 -7.57 11.61
N ASP A 247 -15.41 -7.61 11.80
CA ASP A 247 -16.39 -7.74 10.72
C ASP A 247 -16.35 -6.56 9.73
N ASP A 248 -15.87 -5.39 10.17
CA ASP A 248 -15.67 -4.25 9.27
C ASP A 248 -14.52 -4.50 8.29
N LEU A 249 -13.62 -5.44 8.56
CA LEU A 249 -12.53 -5.82 7.66
C LEU A 249 -12.90 -6.99 6.73
N LEU A 250 -14.09 -7.56 6.86
CA LEU A 250 -14.50 -8.70 6.07
C LEU A 250 -15.41 -8.28 4.90
N ALA A 251 -15.31 -9.03 3.82
CA ALA A 251 -16.29 -9.01 2.76
C ALA A 251 -17.58 -9.69 3.22
N PHE A 252 -18.72 -9.06 2.91
CA PHE A 252 -20.04 -9.61 3.22
C PHE A 252 -20.41 -10.81 2.34
N THR A 253 -19.67 -11.05 1.26
CA THR A 253 -20.00 -12.05 0.25
C THR A 253 -19.12 -13.29 0.48
N LEU A 254 -19.76 -14.44 0.77
CA LEU A 254 -19.12 -15.76 0.67
C LEU A 254 -18.39 -15.85 -0.69
N PRO A 255 -17.24 -16.55 -0.77
CA PRO A 255 -16.51 -16.67 -2.02
C PRO A 255 -17.48 -17.23 -3.06
N ARG A 256 -17.75 -16.48 -4.12
CA ARG A 256 -18.37 -17.07 -5.30
C ARG A 256 -17.42 -18.17 -5.71
N ALA A 257 -17.92 -19.41 -5.75
CA ALA A 257 -17.19 -20.53 -6.30
C ALA A 257 -16.61 -20.05 -7.64
N THR A 258 -15.29 -19.92 -7.70
CA THR A 258 -14.57 -19.74 -8.96
C THR A 258 -15.06 -20.85 -9.85
N ALA A 259 -15.65 -20.49 -10.98
CA ALA A 259 -15.96 -21.43 -12.04
C ALA A 259 -14.64 -21.97 -12.60
N LEU A 260 -14.04 -22.93 -11.89
CA LEU A 260 -13.13 -23.89 -12.48
C LEU A 260 -13.97 -24.82 -13.35
N SER A 261 -13.43 -25.17 -14.51
CA SER A 261 -13.92 -26.13 -15.50
C SER A 261 -15.04 -25.66 -16.44
N ARG A 262 -14.64 -25.14 -17.62
CA ARG A 262 -14.83 -25.84 -18.91
C ARG A 262 -13.65 -25.60 -19.81
#